data_AF-A0A9P1E9U6-F1
#
_entry.id   AF-A0A9P1E9U6-F1
#
_cell.length_a   1.000
_cell.length_b   1.000
_cell.length_c   1.000
_cell.angle_alpha   90.00
_cell.angle_beta   90.00
_cell.angle_gamma   90.00
#
_symmetry.space_group_name_H-M   'P 1'
#
loop_
_entity.id
_entity.type
_entity.pdbx_description
1 polymer ?
#
loop_
_entity_poly.entity_id
_entity_poly.type
_entity_poly.pdbx_seq_one_letter_code
_entity_poly.pdbx_strand_id
1 'polypeptide(L)'
;MALTLLNARMSRKSYQMWSLPAILPLTSLLLSKFSLIVPLSTAQGIYFQLLQASPFIIKFCGDLKYAVENFETVERHYSVLDDLKLQLAERKMWLASSIHKGEEEVMIEVHKELKQVYPDIFTIIVPRHPQHGKEISLGLQKEHLSVALRSRNDKIMPETNIYLVDTLGELRMFYTLTPIAVVGGSFIPGLTGHNISEAAAAGCATLTGPYIGHFLNMAKEMQQLNPLSVRQISGDGLVEALRELLDDDTILEAHRVAAKQAYQALSHGIIENLWHVLAVHIFEKTRRR
;
A
#
# COMPACT_ATOMS: atom_id res chain seq x y z
N MET A 1 -28.96 18.83 -5.58
CA MET A 1 -27.53 18.59 -5.28
C MET A 1 -27.18 17.25 -5.92
N ALA A 2 -26.13 17.17 -6.73
CA ALA A 2 -25.69 15.91 -7.32
C ALA A 2 -24.85 15.17 -6.27
N LEU A 3 -25.25 13.95 -5.90
CA LEU A 3 -24.51 13.11 -4.95
C LEU A 3 -23.82 12.00 -5.73
N THR A 4 -22.50 11.86 -5.55
CA THR A 4 -21.70 10.86 -6.24
C THR A 4 -21.00 9.98 -5.21
N LEU A 5 -20.99 8.66 -5.45
CA LEU A 5 -20.25 7.69 -4.65
C LEU A 5 -19.02 7.23 -5.41
N LEU A 6 -17.82 7.58 -4.94
CA LEU A 6 -16.56 7.23 -5.60
C LEU A 6 -15.84 6.09 -4.88
N ASN A 7 -15.12 5.28 -5.66
CA ASN A 7 -14.43 4.07 -5.23
C ASN A 7 -15.28 3.19 -4.29
N ALA A 8 -16.55 3.03 -4.66
CA ALA A 8 -17.59 2.50 -3.81
C ALA A 8 -17.33 1.03 -3.47
N ARG A 9 -17.30 0.71 -2.18
CA ARG A 9 -17.11 -0.63 -1.66
C ARG A 9 -18.17 -0.96 -0.62
N MET A 10 -18.59 -2.21 -0.64
CA MET A 10 -19.53 -2.83 0.28
C MET A 10 -18.99 -4.19 0.73
N SER A 11 -19.01 -4.43 2.04
CA SER A 11 -18.67 -5.76 2.56
C SER A 11 -19.77 -6.77 2.23
N ARG A 12 -19.44 -8.07 2.18
CA ARG A 12 -20.45 -9.13 1.99
C ARG A 12 -21.54 -9.08 3.06
N LYS A 13 -21.16 -8.81 4.32
CA LYS A 13 -22.08 -8.66 5.44
C LYS A 13 -23.03 -7.49 5.24
N SER A 14 -22.51 -6.33 4.80
CA SER A 14 -23.32 -5.15 4.48
C SER A 14 -24.29 -5.44 3.35
N TYR A 15 -23.82 -6.05 2.26
CA TYR A 15 -24.64 -6.45 1.13
C TYR A 15 -25.79 -7.37 1.56
N GLN A 16 -25.49 -8.43 2.33
CA GLN A 16 -26.50 -9.36 2.83
C GLN A 16 -27.58 -8.63 3.65
N MET A 17 -27.17 -7.75 4.56
CA MET A 17 -28.09 -6.98 5.38
C MET A 17 -28.95 -6.03 4.53
N TRP A 18 -28.35 -5.34 3.56
CA TRP A 18 -29.03 -4.38 2.70
C TRP A 18 -29.94 -5.04 1.67
N SER A 19 -29.66 -6.31 1.34
CA SER A 19 -30.48 -7.13 0.44
C SER A 19 -31.70 -7.75 1.12
N LEU A 20 -31.85 -7.63 2.45
CA LEU A 20 -33.01 -8.16 3.16
C LEU A 20 -34.30 -7.54 2.62
N PRO A 21 -35.37 -8.32 2.33
CA PRO A 21 -36.59 -7.79 1.71
C PRO A 21 -37.23 -6.61 2.46
N ALA A 22 -37.12 -6.58 3.79
CA ALA A 22 -37.63 -5.49 4.62
C ALA A 22 -36.81 -4.19 4.51
N ILE A 23 -35.51 -4.28 4.14
CA ILE A 23 -34.58 -3.15 4.06
C ILE A 23 -34.38 -2.69 2.61
N LEU A 24 -34.49 -3.62 1.65
CA LEU A 24 -34.22 -3.38 0.23
C LEU A 24 -34.95 -2.16 -0.35
N PRO A 25 -36.24 -1.89 -0.05
CA PRO A 25 -36.91 -0.68 -0.54
C PRO A 25 -36.24 0.61 -0.07
N LEU A 26 -35.78 0.65 1.19
CA LEU A 26 -35.07 1.79 1.75
C LEU A 26 -33.67 1.93 1.13
N THR A 27 -32.96 0.82 0.95
CA THR A 27 -31.66 0.80 0.25
C THR A 27 -31.80 1.30 -1.18
N SER A 28 -32.79 0.81 -1.92
CA SER A 28 -33.09 1.23 -3.30
C SER A 28 -33.40 2.73 -3.35
N LEU A 29 -34.24 3.22 -2.42
CA LEU A 29 -34.53 4.65 -2.30
C LEU A 29 -33.28 5.48 -2.01
N LEU A 30 -32.39 5.02 -1.13
CA LEU A 30 -31.12 5.69 -0.83
C LEU A 30 -30.20 5.71 -2.05
N LEU A 31 -30.06 4.57 -2.73
CA LEU A 31 -29.22 4.45 -3.94
C LEU A 31 -29.76 5.32 -5.09
N SER A 32 -31.09 5.52 -5.18
CA SER A 32 -31.71 6.42 -6.16
C SER A 32 -31.31 7.89 -5.99
N LYS A 33 -30.76 8.30 -4.83
CA LYS A 33 -30.30 9.67 -4.59
C LYS A 33 -28.93 9.94 -5.21
N PHE A 34 -28.17 8.89 -5.53
CA PHE A 34 -26.90 9.05 -6.21
C PHE A 34 -27.11 9.31 -7.70
N SER A 35 -26.43 10.33 -8.22
CA SER A 35 -26.36 10.62 -9.65
C SER A 35 -25.29 9.80 -10.37
N LEU A 36 -24.34 9.22 -9.63
CA LEU A 36 -23.23 8.45 -10.14
C LEU A 36 -22.67 7.56 -9.02
N ILE A 37 -22.39 6.30 -9.35
CA ILE A 37 -21.72 5.33 -8.49
C ILE A 37 -20.54 4.77 -9.26
N VAL A 38 -19.32 4.99 -8.75
CA VAL A 38 -18.09 4.42 -9.28
C VAL A 38 -17.63 3.31 -8.35
N PRO A 39 -18.01 2.04 -8.59
CA PRO A 39 -17.64 0.93 -7.74
C PRO A 39 -16.15 0.60 -7.85
N LEU A 40 -15.59 0.09 -6.75
CA LEU A 40 -14.19 -0.34 -6.64
C LEU A 40 -13.83 -1.46 -7.63
N SER A 41 -14.78 -2.34 -7.94
CA SER A 41 -14.57 -3.46 -8.87
C SER A 41 -15.89 -3.92 -9.49
N THR A 42 -15.80 -4.79 -10.50
CA THR A 42 -16.97 -5.42 -11.14
C THR A 42 -17.86 -6.13 -10.12
N ALA A 43 -17.27 -6.85 -9.16
CA ALA A 43 -18.02 -7.53 -8.11
C ALA A 43 -18.81 -6.55 -7.23
N GLN A 44 -18.24 -5.38 -6.93
CA GLN A 44 -18.93 -4.33 -6.18
C GLN A 44 -20.06 -3.70 -7.01
N GLY A 45 -19.83 -3.48 -8.31
CA GLY A 45 -20.86 -3.04 -9.24
C GLY A 45 -22.07 -3.98 -9.27
N ILE A 46 -21.83 -5.29 -9.27
CA ILE A 46 -22.90 -6.32 -9.19
C ILE A 46 -23.70 -6.17 -7.89
N TYR A 47 -23.06 -5.96 -6.74
CA TYR A 47 -23.80 -5.73 -5.49
C TYR A 47 -24.69 -4.50 -5.56
N PHE A 48 -24.23 -3.38 -6.12
CA PHE A 48 -25.06 -2.19 -6.29
C PHE A 48 -26.24 -2.45 -7.22
N GLN A 49 -26.04 -3.17 -8.33
CA GLN A 49 -27.13 -3.57 -9.24
C GLN A 49 -28.16 -4.47 -8.55
N LEU A 50 -27.71 -5.47 -7.79
CA LEU A 50 -28.59 -6.37 -7.01
C LEU A 50 -29.37 -5.62 -5.92
N LEU A 51 -28.82 -4.52 -5.41
CA LEU A 51 -29.50 -3.60 -4.50
C LEU A 51 -30.35 -2.54 -5.24
N GLN A 52 -30.64 -2.76 -6.52
CA GLN A 52 -31.51 -1.94 -7.37
C GLN A 52 -30.95 -0.54 -7.71
N ALA A 53 -29.65 -0.29 -7.59
CA ALA A 53 -29.06 0.89 -8.20
C ALA A 53 -29.20 0.81 -9.72
N SER A 54 -29.57 1.94 -10.35
CA SER A 54 -29.74 2.00 -11.80
C SER A 54 -28.42 1.68 -12.52
N PRO A 55 -28.40 0.77 -13.52
CA PRO A 55 -27.17 0.45 -14.25
C PRO A 55 -26.61 1.67 -15.02
N PHE A 56 -27.45 2.65 -15.35
CA PHE A 56 -27.03 3.85 -16.09
C PHE A 56 -26.14 4.79 -15.28
N ILE A 57 -26.27 4.77 -13.94
CA ILE A 57 -25.46 5.59 -13.04
C ILE A 57 -24.22 4.86 -12.52
N ILE A 58 -24.04 3.58 -12.85
CA ILE A 58 -22.87 2.80 -12.44
C ILE A 58 -21.81 2.92 -13.54
N LYS A 59 -20.64 3.47 -13.21
CA LYS A 59 -19.53 3.68 -14.16
C LYS A 59 -18.22 3.17 -13.57
N PHE A 60 -17.38 2.53 -14.36
CA PHE A 60 -16.11 1.96 -13.88
C PHE A 60 -14.95 2.87 -14.28
N CYS A 61 -14.09 3.22 -13.32
CA CYS A 61 -12.93 4.09 -13.54
C CYS A 61 -11.60 3.46 -13.05
N GLY A 62 -11.61 2.22 -12.56
CA GLY A 62 -10.48 1.60 -11.87
C GLY A 62 -10.45 1.91 -10.36
N ASP A 63 -9.56 1.22 -9.62
CA ASP A 63 -9.38 1.44 -8.18
C ASP A 63 -8.49 2.66 -7.94
N LEU A 64 -9.04 3.69 -7.27
CA LEU A 64 -8.31 4.92 -6.94
C LEU A 64 -7.06 4.68 -6.08
N LYS A 65 -6.91 3.51 -5.45
CA LYS A 65 -5.68 3.15 -4.75
C LYS A 65 -4.47 2.98 -5.69
N TYR A 66 -4.68 2.81 -7.00
CA TYR A 66 -3.61 2.86 -8.00
C TYR A 66 -3.29 4.28 -8.48
N ALA A 67 -4.11 5.28 -8.15
CA ALA A 67 -3.81 6.69 -8.42
C ALA A 67 -2.76 7.21 -7.42
N VAL A 68 -1.55 6.67 -7.53
CA VAL A 68 -0.36 7.14 -6.82
C VAL A 68 0.16 8.37 -7.57
N GLU A 69 0.42 9.46 -6.84
CA GLU A 69 1.02 10.65 -7.41
C GLU A 69 2.45 10.37 -7.90
N ASN A 70 2.86 11.03 -8.98
CA ASN A 70 4.19 10.84 -9.54
C ASN A 70 5.28 11.16 -8.51
N PHE A 71 6.22 10.23 -8.34
CA PHE A 71 7.38 10.39 -7.45
C PHE A 71 8.34 11.50 -7.89
N GLU A 72 8.22 11.97 -9.14
CA GLU A 72 8.98 13.13 -9.67
C GLU A 72 8.61 14.44 -8.98
N THR A 73 7.41 14.53 -8.38
CA THR A 73 6.92 15.75 -7.72
C THR A 73 7.38 15.89 -6.26
N VAL A 74 8.24 15.00 -5.76
CA VAL A 74 8.75 15.02 -4.37
C VAL A 74 9.87 16.07 -4.22
N GLU A 75 9.71 17.27 -4.80
CA GLU A 75 10.75 18.31 -4.89
C GLU A 75 11.23 18.83 -3.52
N ARG A 76 10.42 18.73 -2.47
CA ARG A 76 10.71 19.39 -1.18
C ARG A 76 11.64 18.64 -0.23
N HIS A 77 11.99 17.38 -0.52
CA HIS A 77 12.80 16.55 0.40
C HIS A 77 14.04 15.90 -0.24
N TYR A 78 14.40 16.25 -1.47
CA TYR A 78 15.54 15.65 -2.19
C TYR A 78 16.86 15.73 -1.41
N SER A 79 17.17 16.86 -0.78
CA SER A 79 18.47 17.02 -0.09
C SER A 79 18.67 16.03 1.06
N VAL A 80 17.63 15.79 1.87
CA VAL A 80 17.70 14.81 2.97
C VAL A 80 17.79 13.39 2.44
N LEU A 81 17.14 13.09 1.31
CA LEU A 81 17.20 11.76 0.72
C LEU A 81 18.50 11.45 0.02
N ASP A 82 19.08 12.43 -0.66
CA ASP A 82 20.34 12.24 -1.35
C ASP A 82 21.46 11.97 -0.33
N ASP A 83 21.45 12.68 0.79
CA ASP A 83 22.35 12.41 1.92
C ASP A 83 22.14 10.98 2.46
N LEU A 84 20.89 10.54 2.66
CA LEU A 84 20.58 9.19 3.12
C LEU A 84 21.01 8.12 2.10
N LYS A 85 20.77 8.35 0.81
CA LYS A 85 21.18 7.44 -0.27
C LYS A 85 22.70 7.29 -0.29
N LEU A 86 23.44 8.39 -0.16
CA LEU A 86 24.90 8.37 -0.12
C LEU A 86 25.42 7.62 1.10
N GLN A 87 24.85 7.87 2.29
CA GLN A 87 25.24 7.18 3.54
C GLN A 87 24.96 5.68 3.51
N LEU A 88 23.99 5.24 2.71
CA LEU A 88 23.49 3.87 2.71
C LEU A 88 23.81 3.11 1.42
N ALA A 89 24.56 3.71 0.48
CA ALA A 89 24.80 3.19 -0.86
C ALA A 89 25.46 1.80 -0.88
N GLU A 90 26.35 1.52 0.08
CA GLU A 90 27.08 0.25 0.17
C GLU A 90 26.38 -0.79 1.04
N ARG A 91 25.24 -0.44 1.64
CA ARG A 91 24.53 -1.29 2.60
C ARG A 91 23.36 -1.98 1.92
N LYS A 92 23.26 -3.29 2.13
CA LYS A 92 22.03 -4.04 1.85
C LYS A 92 20.89 -3.45 2.67
N MET A 93 19.76 -3.17 2.03
CA MET A 93 18.64 -2.48 2.66
C MET A 93 17.29 -3.02 2.22
N TRP A 94 16.35 -3.07 3.17
CA TRP A 94 14.94 -3.27 2.89
C TRP A 94 14.07 -2.36 3.75
N LEU A 95 12.83 -2.14 3.32
CA LEU A 95 11.87 -1.27 3.99
C LEU A 95 10.64 -2.05 4.43
N ALA A 96 10.26 -1.89 5.69
CA ALA A 96 9.07 -2.43 6.30
C ALA A 96 8.05 -1.28 6.45
N SER A 97 7.02 -1.23 5.58
CA SER A 97 6.06 -0.13 5.55
C SER A 97 4.75 -0.45 6.25
N SER A 98 4.14 0.58 6.84
CA SER A 98 2.82 0.50 7.45
C SER A 98 2.68 -0.61 8.51
N ILE A 99 3.73 -0.79 9.30
CA ILE A 99 3.84 -1.82 10.35
C ILE A 99 2.87 -1.51 11.49
N HIS A 100 1.99 -2.46 11.80
CA HIS A 100 1.08 -2.37 12.95
C HIS A 100 1.73 -2.89 14.22
N LYS A 101 1.11 -2.55 15.36
CA LYS A 101 1.50 -3.09 16.66
C LYS A 101 1.54 -4.63 16.63
N GLY A 102 2.62 -5.19 17.16
CA GLY A 102 2.97 -6.60 17.13
C GLY A 102 3.74 -7.03 15.88
N GLU A 103 3.58 -6.36 14.73
CA GLU A 103 4.35 -6.71 13.54
C GLU A 103 5.80 -6.23 13.63
N GLU A 104 6.10 -5.24 14.46
CA GLU A 104 7.47 -4.81 14.74
C GLU A 104 8.34 -5.97 15.23
N GLU A 105 7.80 -6.88 16.05
CA GLU A 105 8.53 -8.04 16.56
C GLU A 105 8.94 -8.98 15.43
N VAL A 106 8.04 -9.21 14.46
CA VAL A 106 8.33 -10.01 13.26
C VAL A 106 9.44 -9.36 12.44
N MET A 107 9.39 -8.04 12.22
CA MET A 107 10.41 -7.33 11.46
C MET A 107 11.77 -7.32 12.18
N ILE A 108 11.75 -7.30 13.51
CA ILE A 108 12.96 -7.33 14.36
C ILE A 108 13.65 -8.69 14.27
N GLU A 109 12.91 -9.78 14.40
CA GLU A 109 13.49 -11.12 14.30
C GLU A 109 14.07 -11.37 12.90
N VAL A 110 13.34 -10.98 11.86
CA VAL A 110 13.85 -11.01 10.47
C VAL A 110 15.12 -10.18 10.33
N HIS A 111 15.17 -8.96 10.89
CA HIS A 111 16.38 -8.13 10.87
C HIS A 111 17.56 -8.82 11.57
N LYS A 112 17.34 -9.40 12.76
CA LYS A 112 18.39 -10.10 13.53
C LYS A 112 18.94 -11.29 12.76
N GLU A 113 18.09 -12.09 12.13
CA GLU A 113 18.51 -13.23 11.31
C GLU A 113 19.31 -12.79 10.09
N LEU A 114 18.81 -11.78 9.35
CA LEU A 114 19.54 -11.22 8.21
C LEU A 114 20.89 -10.62 8.63
N LYS A 115 20.98 -10.00 9.81
CA LYS A 115 22.21 -9.40 10.34
C LYS A 115 23.30 -10.43 10.60
N GLN A 116 22.96 -11.70 10.86
CA GLN A 116 23.96 -12.77 11.00
C GLN A 116 24.68 -13.07 9.68
N VAL A 117 24.00 -12.83 8.54
CA VAL A 117 24.53 -13.07 7.19
C VAL A 117 25.12 -11.78 6.59
N TYR A 118 24.47 -10.64 6.84
CA TYR A 118 24.88 -9.32 6.37
C TYR A 118 25.03 -8.38 7.58
N PRO A 119 26.23 -8.28 8.18
CA PRO A 119 26.46 -7.50 9.41
C PRO A 119 25.99 -6.04 9.32
N ASP A 120 26.10 -5.46 8.13
CA ASP A 120 25.76 -4.06 7.84
C ASP A 120 24.36 -3.88 7.26
N ILE A 121 23.48 -4.90 7.32
CA ILE A 121 22.09 -4.79 6.86
C ILE A 121 21.39 -3.59 7.51
N PHE A 122 20.65 -2.83 6.70
CA PHE A 122 19.88 -1.68 7.15
C PHE A 122 18.38 -1.92 6.94
N THR A 123 17.57 -1.65 7.96
CA THR A 123 16.12 -1.78 7.88
C THR A 123 15.45 -0.45 8.17
N ILE A 124 14.65 0.02 7.21
CA ILE A 124 13.76 1.17 7.42
C ILE A 124 12.42 0.63 7.92
N ILE A 125 11.99 1.03 9.11
CA ILE A 125 10.68 0.67 9.67
C ILE A 125 9.79 1.90 9.66
N VAL A 126 8.64 1.81 9.00
CA VAL A 126 7.62 2.87 8.96
C VAL A 126 6.36 2.37 9.66
N PRO A 127 6.11 2.73 10.94
CA PRO A 127 4.91 2.33 11.64
C PRO A 127 3.65 2.90 10.99
N ARG A 128 2.55 2.14 11.01
CA ARG A 128 1.23 2.63 10.60
C ARG A 128 0.74 3.79 11.46
N HIS A 129 1.16 3.80 12.73
CA HIS A 129 0.81 4.78 13.73
C HIS A 129 2.09 5.44 14.27
N PRO A 130 2.54 6.54 13.65
CA PRO A 130 3.83 7.16 13.98
C PRO A 130 3.98 7.57 15.45
N GLN A 131 2.87 7.85 16.14
CA GLN A 131 2.89 8.16 17.57
C GLN A 131 3.47 7.02 18.45
N HIS A 132 3.54 5.79 17.95
CA HIS A 132 4.15 4.66 18.65
C HIS A 132 5.66 4.55 18.40
N GLY A 133 6.25 5.40 17.56
CA GLY A 133 7.67 5.31 17.19
C GLY A 133 8.61 5.33 18.40
N LYS A 134 8.34 6.19 19.38
CA LYS A 134 9.15 6.23 20.62
C LYS A 134 9.07 4.92 21.41
N GLU A 135 7.90 4.29 21.50
CA GLU A 135 7.72 3.00 22.18
C GLU A 135 8.47 1.89 21.46
N ILE A 136 8.34 1.81 20.13
CA ILE A 136 9.04 0.84 19.29
C ILE A 136 10.56 1.01 19.41
N SER A 137 11.06 2.24 19.36
CA SER A 137 12.49 2.52 19.53
C SER A 137 13.02 2.06 20.89
N LEU A 138 12.26 2.25 21.97
CA LEU A 138 12.67 1.78 23.30
C LEU A 138 12.69 0.25 23.37
N GLY A 139 11.77 -0.43 22.69
CA GLY A 139 11.78 -1.89 22.56
C GLY A 139 13.04 -2.38 21.83
N LEU A 140 13.33 -1.79 20.68
CA LEU A 140 14.52 -2.10 19.89
C LEU A 140 15.84 -1.89 20.65
N GLN A 141 15.94 -0.82 21.44
CA GLN A 141 17.14 -0.55 22.23
C GLN A 141 17.37 -1.57 23.35
N LYS A 142 16.29 -2.13 23.92
CA LYS A 142 16.38 -3.24 24.91
C LYS A 142 16.92 -4.51 24.29
N GLU A 143 16.68 -4.72 23.00
CA GLU A 143 17.24 -5.81 22.19
C GLU A 143 18.67 -5.50 21.70
N HIS A 144 19.34 -4.47 22.25
CA HIS A 144 20.68 -4.03 21.88
C HIS A 144 20.85 -3.64 20.40
N LEU A 145 19.77 -3.22 19.75
CA LEU A 145 19.80 -2.72 18.38
C LEU A 145 20.06 -1.20 18.36
N SER A 146 20.89 -0.77 17.41
CA SER A 146 21.17 0.66 17.18
C SER A 146 20.12 1.24 16.25
N VAL A 147 19.37 2.23 16.77
CA VAL A 147 18.19 2.80 16.12
C VAL A 147 18.31 4.32 16.05
N ALA A 148 18.03 4.88 14.88
CA ALA A 148 17.82 6.32 14.70
C ALA A 148 16.34 6.62 14.43
N LEU A 149 15.79 7.70 14.99
CA LEU A 149 14.42 8.15 14.73
C LEU A 149 14.39 9.33 13.76
N ARG A 150 13.43 9.28 12.82
CA ARG A 150 13.17 10.37 11.88
C ARG A 150 12.69 11.63 12.58
N SER A 151 11.76 11.53 13.53
CA SER A 151 11.17 12.68 14.24
C SER A 151 12.17 13.49 15.05
N ARG A 152 13.25 12.84 15.50
CA ARG A 152 14.35 13.45 16.26
C ARG A 152 15.47 14.00 15.38
N ASN A 153 15.39 13.75 14.08
CA ASN A 153 16.46 14.03 13.13
C ASN A 153 17.79 13.42 13.59
N ASP A 154 17.73 12.20 14.16
CA ASP A 154 18.91 11.48 14.62
C ASP A 154 19.82 11.18 13.42
N LYS A 155 21.14 11.31 13.61
CA LYS A 155 22.12 10.95 12.58
C LYS A 155 22.20 9.43 12.46
N ILE A 156 22.29 8.93 11.24
CA ILE A 156 22.63 7.53 10.98
C ILE A 156 24.14 7.40 11.11
N MET A 157 24.57 6.68 12.13
CA MET A 157 25.97 6.36 12.39
C MET A 157 26.31 5.00 11.73
N PRO A 158 27.60 4.66 11.55
CA PRO A 158 27.99 3.38 10.96
C PRO A 158 27.36 2.16 11.64
N GLU A 159 27.20 2.20 12.96
CA GLU A 159 26.58 1.14 13.76
C GLU A 159 25.06 1.12 13.74
N THR A 160 24.41 2.17 13.20
CA THR A 160 22.94 2.25 13.10
C THR A 160 22.45 1.28 12.05
N ASN A 161 21.60 0.32 12.45
CA ASN A 161 21.09 -0.70 11.54
C ASN A 161 19.58 -0.59 11.32
N ILE A 162 18.89 0.21 12.12
CA ILE A 162 17.45 0.42 12.01
C ILE A 162 17.15 1.92 11.98
N TYR A 163 16.37 2.33 10.99
CA TYR A 163 15.82 3.67 10.91
C TYR A 163 14.32 3.66 11.07
N LEU A 164 13.85 4.26 12.16
CA LEU A 164 12.44 4.31 12.49
C LEU A 164 11.83 5.62 11.99
N VAL A 165 10.99 5.51 10.97
CA VAL A 165 10.28 6.65 10.35
C VAL A 165 8.97 6.86 11.09
N ASP A 166 9.04 7.58 12.20
CA ASP A 166 7.93 7.91 13.08
C ASP A 166 7.29 9.28 12.76
N THR A 167 7.23 9.61 11.48
CA THR A 167 6.60 10.82 10.94
C THR A 167 5.53 10.50 9.91
N LEU A 168 4.62 11.46 9.66
CA LEU A 168 3.49 11.29 8.73
C LEU A 168 3.81 11.90 7.36
N GLY A 169 3.32 11.26 6.29
CA GLY A 169 3.35 11.81 4.94
C GLY A 169 4.63 11.59 4.14
N GLU A 170 5.66 10.98 4.74
CA GLU A 170 6.98 10.79 4.10
C GLU A 170 7.18 9.37 3.51
N LEU A 171 6.25 8.43 3.69
CA LEU A 171 6.41 7.02 3.30
C LEU A 171 6.82 6.84 1.82
N ARG A 172 6.19 7.58 0.90
CA ARG A 172 6.49 7.51 -0.54
C ARG A 172 7.96 7.79 -0.83
N MET A 173 8.50 8.79 -0.15
CA MET A 173 9.90 9.15 -0.27
C MET A 173 10.81 7.99 0.16
N PHE A 174 10.47 7.28 1.24
CA PHE A 174 11.27 6.15 1.72
C PHE A 174 11.24 4.93 0.79
N TYR A 175 10.15 4.71 0.04
CA TYR A 175 10.16 3.67 -1.02
C TYR A 175 11.23 3.93 -2.09
N THR A 176 11.66 5.19 -2.29
CA THR A 176 12.73 5.51 -3.26
C THR A 176 14.14 5.22 -2.75
N LEU A 177 14.30 4.88 -1.46
CA LEU A 177 15.61 4.58 -0.86
C LEU A 177 16.06 3.14 -1.03
N THR A 178 15.13 2.20 -1.19
CA THR A 178 15.47 0.78 -1.32
C THR A 178 14.66 0.11 -2.43
N PRO A 179 15.28 -0.84 -3.16
CA PRO A 179 14.58 -1.65 -4.14
C PRO A 179 13.65 -2.71 -3.53
N ILE A 180 13.60 -2.91 -2.21
CA ILE A 180 12.84 -3.99 -1.56
C ILE A 180 11.89 -3.40 -0.50
N ALA A 181 10.60 -3.71 -0.63
CA ALA A 181 9.56 -3.24 0.28
C ALA A 181 8.67 -4.38 0.79
N VAL A 182 8.57 -4.51 2.10
CA VAL A 182 7.67 -5.39 2.83
C VAL A 182 6.52 -4.55 3.37
N VAL A 183 5.31 -4.79 2.88
CA VAL A 183 4.10 -4.05 3.26
C VAL A 183 3.39 -4.77 4.40
N GLY A 184 3.37 -4.15 5.57
CA GLY A 184 2.73 -4.65 6.78
C GLY A 184 1.20 -4.50 6.77
N GLY A 185 0.63 -4.56 7.98
CA GLY A 185 -0.79 -4.80 8.15
C GLY A 185 -1.20 -6.19 7.69
N SER A 186 -0.26 -7.12 7.54
CA SER A 186 -0.42 -8.31 6.71
C SER A 186 0.16 -9.58 7.32
N PHE A 187 0.94 -9.50 8.41
CA PHE A 187 1.63 -10.64 9.03
C PHE A 187 0.93 -11.20 10.27
N ILE A 188 -0.04 -10.48 10.85
CA ILE A 188 -0.79 -10.93 12.02
C ILE A 188 -2.27 -11.18 11.69
N PRO A 189 -2.87 -12.29 12.19
CA PRO A 189 -4.30 -12.53 12.05
C PRO A 189 -5.17 -11.35 12.50
N GLY A 190 -6.20 -11.03 11.73
CA GLY A 190 -7.12 -9.92 12.03
C GLY A 190 -6.71 -8.58 11.39
N LEU A 191 -5.49 -8.45 10.89
CA LEU A 191 -5.11 -7.33 10.02
C LEU A 191 -5.65 -7.55 8.59
N THR A 192 -5.61 -6.49 7.77
CA THR A 192 -6.31 -6.46 6.47
C THR A 192 -5.47 -5.92 5.30
N GLY A 193 -4.17 -5.78 5.50
CA GLY A 193 -3.18 -5.26 4.55
C GLY A 193 -3.16 -3.73 4.46
N HIS A 194 -2.19 -3.23 3.69
CA HIS A 194 -2.08 -1.85 3.25
C HIS A 194 -1.85 -1.76 1.74
N ASN A 195 -1.76 -0.53 1.23
CA ASN A 195 -1.65 -0.28 -0.19
C ASN A 195 -0.28 -0.69 -0.75
N ILE A 196 -0.26 -1.80 -1.49
CA ILE A 196 0.95 -2.32 -2.14
C ILE A 196 1.31 -1.56 -3.42
N SER A 197 0.38 -0.79 -4.00
CA SER A 197 0.61 -0.06 -5.25
C SER A 197 1.68 1.02 -5.11
N GLU A 198 1.83 1.64 -3.93
CA GLU A 198 2.85 2.68 -3.71
C GLU A 198 4.27 2.12 -3.81
N ALA A 199 4.52 0.93 -3.23
CA ALA A 199 5.80 0.24 -3.34
C ALA A 199 6.09 -0.18 -4.79
N ALA A 200 5.08 -0.73 -5.46
CA ALA A 200 5.20 -1.15 -6.86
C ALA A 200 5.45 0.03 -7.80
N ALA A 201 4.77 1.16 -7.57
CA ALA A 201 4.95 2.40 -8.33
C ALA A 201 6.36 2.99 -8.16
N ALA A 202 6.93 2.88 -6.95
CA ALA A 202 8.33 3.23 -6.68
C ALA A 202 9.35 2.27 -7.32
N GLY A 203 8.89 1.15 -7.89
CA GLY A 203 9.74 0.13 -8.49
C GLY A 203 10.44 -0.76 -7.46
N CYS A 204 9.81 -1.00 -6.32
CA CYS A 204 10.27 -1.96 -5.33
C CYS A 204 9.80 -3.39 -5.68
N ALA A 205 10.64 -4.39 -5.41
CA ALA A 205 10.18 -5.75 -5.20
C ALA A 205 9.24 -5.73 -3.98
N THR A 206 7.98 -6.08 -4.21
CA THR A 206 6.89 -5.87 -3.25
C THR A 206 6.50 -7.18 -2.56
N LEU A 207 6.72 -7.25 -1.25
CA LEU A 207 6.37 -8.38 -0.40
C LEU A 207 5.24 -7.99 0.56
N THR A 208 4.45 -8.98 0.99
CA THR A 208 3.40 -8.80 2.00
C THR A 208 3.14 -10.12 2.70
N GLY A 209 2.62 -10.09 3.93
CA GLY A 209 2.11 -11.27 4.62
C GLY A 209 0.77 -11.77 4.03
N PRO A 210 0.18 -12.84 4.57
CA PRO A 210 -1.01 -13.46 4.00
C PRO A 210 -2.32 -12.72 4.32
N TYR A 211 -2.32 -11.85 5.35
CA TYR A 211 -3.52 -11.19 5.86
C TYR A 211 -3.83 -9.87 5.16
N ILE A 212 -4.07 -9.93 3.85
CA ILE A 212 -4.28 -8.75 2.99
C ILE A 212 -5.74 -8.49 2.62
N GLY A 213 -6.70 -8.82 3.49
CA GLY A 213 -8.14 -8.86 3.14
C GLY A 213 -8.69 -7.66 2.35
N HIS A 214 -8.29 -6.42 2.66
CA HIS A 214 -8.73 -5.21 1.94
C HIS A 214 -8.02 -4.95 0.61
N PHE A 215 -6.88 -5.61 0.40
CA PHE A 215 -5.98 -5.46 -0.74
C PHE A 215 -5.81 -6.77 -1.53
N LEU A 216 -6.56 -7.82 -1.18
CA LEU A 216 -6.51 -9.13 -1.83
C LEU A 216 -6.82 -9.03 -3.33
N ASN A 217 -7.81 -8.23 -3.72
CA ASN A 217 -8.14 -8.04 -5.13
C ASN A 217 -7.00 -7.34 -5.87
N MET A 218 -6.41 -6.30 -5.27
CA MET A 218 -5.27 -5.60 -5.84
C MET A 218 -4.07 -6.54 -6.03
N ALA A 219 -3.72 -7.32 -5.00
CA ALA A 219 -2.65 -8.31 -5.11
C ALA A 219 -2.93 -9.34 -6.21
N LYS A 220 -4.17 -9.84 -6.31
CA LYS A 220 -4.57 -10.79 -7.35
C LYS A 220 -4.51 -10.19 -8.75
N GLU A 221 -5.02 -8.98 -8.95
CA GLU A 221 -5.00 -8.29 -10.25
C GLU A 221 -3.56 -8.06 -10.71
N MET A 222 -2.68 -7.62 -9.81
CA MET A 222 -1.26 -7.48 -10.11
C MET A 222 -0.61 -8.82 -10.46
N GLN A 223 -0.85 -9.86 -9.65
CA GLN A 223 -0.30 -11.22 -9.87
C GLN A 223 -0.82 -11.88 -11.15
N GLN A 224 -2.04 -11.54 -11.59
CA GLN A 224 -2.59 -12.00 -12.86
C GLN A 224 -1.85 -11.40 -14.06
N LEU A 225 -1.36 -10.17 -13.94
CA LEU A 225 -0.52 -9.55 -14.98
C LEU A 225 0.89 -10.14 -14.95
N ASN A 226 1.46 -10.31 -13.76
CA ASN A 226 2.75 -10.96 -13.59
C ASN A 226 2.84 -11.59 -12.18
N PRO A 227 3.03 -12.92 -12.05
CA PRO A 227 3.10 -13.58 -10.75
C PRO A 227 4.19 -13.03 -9.81
N LEU A 228 5.25 -12.42 -10.35
CA LEU A 228 6.34 -11.82 -9.57
C LEU A 228 6.01 -10.42 -9.03
N SER A 229 4.89 -9.81 -9.45
CA SER A 229 4.55 -8.42 -9.09
C SER A 229 4.35 -8.21 -7.59
N VAL A 230 3.88 -9.24 -6.89
CA VAL A 230 3.60 -9.21 -5.45
C VAL A 230 3.91 -10.59 -4.88
N ARG A 231 4.86 -10.67 -3.96
CA ARG A 231 5.23 -11.92 -3.27
C ARG A 231 4.52 -11.99 -1.93
N GLN A 232 3.55 -12.89 -1.80
CA GLN A 232 2.87 -13.16 -0.53
C GLN A 232 3.66 -14.19 0.26
N ILE A 233 4.09 -13.83 1.46
CA ILE A 233 4.89 -14.67 2.35
C ILE A 233 3.99 -15.17 3.48
N SER A 234 4.03 -16.47 3.75
CA SER A 234 3.33 -17.08 4.89
C SER A 234 4.34 -17.72 5.83
N GLY A 235 4.03 -17.75 7.13
CA GLY A 235 4.91 -18.35 8.13
C GLY A 235 6.21 -17.57 8.33
N ASP A 236 7.31 -18.31 8.45
CA ASP A 236 8.68 -17.86 8.69
C ASP A 236 9.46 -17.51 7.40
N GLY A 237 8.90 -17.76 6.22
CA GLY A 237 9.58 -17.62 4.92
C GLY A 237 10.00 -16.20 4.48
N LEU A 238 9.90 -15.19 5.36
CA LEU A 238 10.25 -13.80 5.03
C LEU A 238 11.76 -13.61 4.96
N VAL A 239 12.51 -14.31 5.81
CA VAL A 239 13.98 -14.23 5.82
C VAL A 239 14.53 -14.76 4.50
N GLU A 240 14.09 -15.93 4.06
CA GLU A 240 14.53 -16.54 2.80
C GLU A 240 14.16 -15.68 1.60
N ALA A 241 12.93 -15.16 1.56
CA ALA A 241 12.49 -14.30 0.47
C ALA A 241 13.33 -13.00 0.38
N LEU A 242 13.68 -12.41 1.52
CA LEU A 242 14.56 -11.25 1.56
C LEU A 242 15.99 -11.62 1.14
N ARG A 243 16.52 -12.76 1.60
CA ARG A 243 17.86 -13.24 1.19
C ARG A 243 17.97 -13.44 -0.31
N GLU A 244 17.00 -14.10 -0.93
CA GLU A 244 16.97 -14.29 -2.40
C GLU A 244 17.04 -12.94 -3.14
N LEU A 245 16.26 -11.96 -2.70
CA LEU A 245 16.24 -10.62 -3.30
C LEU A 245 17.50 -9.80 -2.99
N LEU A 246 18.15 -10.07 -1.87
CA LEU A 246 19.37 -9.39 -1.44
C LEU A 246 20.64 -9.99 -2.05
N ASP A 247 20.62 -11.26 -2.46
CA ASP A 247 21.78 -11.98 -3.00
C ASP A 247 21.82 -12.06 -4.52
N ASP A 248 20.66 -11.98 -5.20
CA ASP A 248 20.56 -12.10 -6.64
C ASP A 248 19.88 -10.86 -7.27
N ASP A 249 20.70 -9.99 -7.87
CA ASP A 249 20.25 -8.79 -8.57
C ASP A 249 19.30 -9.09 -9.74
N THR A 250 19.43 -10.27 -10.38
CA THR A 250 18.55 -10.69 -11.48
C THR A 250 17.15 -11.00 -10.96
N ILE A 251 17.07 -11.75 -9.85
CA ILE A 251 15.80 -12.04 -9.18
C ILE A 251 15.17 -10.74 -8.68
N LEU A 252 15.97 -9.89 -8.04
CA LEU A 252 15.53 -8.59 -7.56
C LEU A 252 14.93 -7.75 -8.70
N GLU A 253 15.67 -7.57 -9.80
CA GLU A 253 15.22 -6.75 -10.92
C GLU A 253 13.97 -7.33 -11.58
N ALA A 254 13.87 -8.66 -11.73
CA ALA A 254 12.67 -9.31 -12.24
C ALA A 254 11.42 -8.98 -11.40
N HIS A 255 11.54 -9.02 -10.07
CA HIS A 255 10.45 -8.64 -9.16
C HIS A 255 10.10 -7.14 -9.23
N ARG A 256 11.11 -6.27 -9.30
CA ARG A 256 10.91 -4.81 -9.40
C ARG A 256 10.20 -4.43 -10.69
N VAL A 257 10.66 -4.96 -11.82
CA VAL A 257 10.07 -4.72 -13.14
C VAL A 257 8.65 -5.26 -13.18
N ALA A 258 8.41 -6.47 -12.69
CA ALA A 258 7.08 -7.06 -12.62
C ALA A 258 6.11 -6.20 -11.80
N ALA A 259 6.53 -5.74 -10.62
CA ALA A 259 5.71 -4.88 -9.76
C ALA A 259 5.38 -3.56 -10.45
N LYS A 260 6.39 -2.89 -11.03
CA LYS A 260 6.23 -1.60 -11.70
C LYS A 260 5.35 -1.69 -12.94
N GLN A 261 5.52 -2.72 -13.77
CA GLN A 261 4.70 -2.95 -14.96
C GLN A 261 3.25 -3.26 -14.60
N ALA A 262 3.02 -4.14 -13.61
CA ALA A 262 1.67 -4.43 -13.13
C ALA A 262 0.98 -3.17 -12.60
N TYR A 263 1.69 -2.35 -11.84
CA TYR A 263 1.20 -1.05 -11.40
C TYR A 263 0.84 -0.14 -12.59
N GLN A 264 1.74 0.05 -13.54
CA GLN A 264 1.53 0.93 -14.72
C GLN A 264 0.31 0.50 -15.55
N ALA A 265 0.14 -0.80 -15.75
CA ALA A 265 -0.99 -1.34 -16.49
C ALA A 265 -2.33 -1.08 -15.77
N LEU A 266 -2.35 -1.17 -14.44
CA LEU A 266 -3.55 -0.99 -13.64
C LEU A 266 -3.86 0.47 -13.32
N SER A 267 -2.85 1.35 -13.24
CA SER A 267 -3.01 2.77 -12.92
C SER A 267 -3.38 3.63 -14.13
N HIS A 268 -3.19 3.12 -15.34
CA HIS A 268 -3.38 3.89 -16.57
C HIS A 268 -4.82 4.44 -16.71
N GLY A 269 -4.91 5.75 -16.95
CA GLY A 269 -6.17 6.43 -17.26
C GLY A 269 -7.17 6.53 -16.12
N ILE A 270 -6.87 6.07 -14.89
CA ILE A 270 -7.84 6.08 -13.78
C ILE A 270 -8.33 7.49 -13.47
N ILE A 271 -7.41 8.44 -13.29
CA ILE A 271 -7.75 9.83 -12.95
C ILE A 271 -8.45 10.52 -14.12
N GLU A 272 -7.98 10.32 -15.35
CA GLU A 272 -8.59 10.88 -16.55
C GLU A 272 -10.02 10.37 -16.76
N ASN A 273 -10.22 9.05 -16.63
CA ASN A 273 -11.53 8.41 -16.73
C ASN A 273 -12.46 8.89 -15.62
N LEU A 274 -11.97 8.97 -14.38
CA LEU A 274 -12.76 9.50 -13.27
C LEU A 274 -13.16 10.95 -13.55
N TRP A 275 -12.23 11.79 -13.97
CA TRP A 275 -12.50 13.19 -14.27
C TRP A 275 -13.48 13.34 -15.42
N HIS A 276 -13.34 12.54 -16.48
CA HIS A 276 -14.28 12.51 -17.61
C HIS A 276 -15.68 12.14 -17.15
N VAL A 277 -15.84 11.08 -16.35
CA VAL A 277 -17.13 10.62 -15.85
C VAL A 277 -17.77 11.66 -14.92
N LEU A 278 -16.98 12.28 -14.03
CA LEU A 278 -17.43 13.38 -13.17
C LEU A 278 -17.80 14.61 -14.00
N ALA A 279 -17.01 14.95 -15.02
CA ALA A 279 -17.23 16.10 -15.88
C ALA A 279 -18.60 16.03 -16.57
N VAL A 280 -18.89 14.87 -17.19
CA VAL A 280 -20.17 14.57 -17.83
C VAL A 280 -21.33 14.67 -16.83
N HIS A 281 -21.20 14.09 -15.63
CA HIS A 281 -22.31 14.01 -14.68
C HIS A 281 -22.57 15.30 -13.89
N ILE A 282 -21.52 16.07 -13.58
CA ILE A 282 -21.59 17.27 -12.77
C ILE A 282 -21.83 18.50 -13.66
N PHE A 283 -21.10 18.66 -14.77
CA PHE A 283 -21.10 19.92 -15.51
C PHE A 283 -22.15 19.98 -16.64
N GLU A 284 -22.57 18.86 -17.23
CA GLU A 284 -23.67 18.88 -18.21
C GLU A 284 -25.04 19.08 -17.55
N LYS A 285 -25.23 18.60 -16.30
CA LYS A 285 -26.48 18.82 -15.54
C LYS A 285 -26.67 20.28 -15.14
N THR A 286 -25.61 21.07 -15.04
CA THR A 286 -25.68 22.51 -14.74
C THR A 286 -26.10 23.34 -15.95
N ARG A 287 -25.90 22.84 -17.19
CA ARG A 287 -26.33 23.50 -18.43
C ARG A 287 -27.79 23.26 -18.82
N ARG A 288 -28.50 22.35 -18.14
CA ARG A 288 -29.92 22.04 -18.39
C ARG A 288 -30.86 22.66 -17.34
N ARG A 289 -30.42 23.69 -16.62
CA ARG A 289 -31.22 24.48 -15.68
C ARG A 289 -31.31 25.91 -16.13
#